data_AF-A0A516KJP1-F1
#
_entry.id   AF-A0A516KJP1-F1
#
_cell.length_a   1.000
_cell.length_b   1.000
_cell.length_c   1.000
_cell.angle_alpha   90.00
_cell.angle_beta   90.00
_cell.angle_gamma   90.00
#
_symmetry.space_group_name_H-M   'P 1'
#
loop_
_entity.id
_entity.type
_entity.pdbx_description
1 polymer ?
#
loop_
_entity_poly.entity_id
_entity_poly.type
_entity_poly.pdbx_seq_one_letter_code
_entity_poly.pdbx_strand_id
1 'polypeptide(L)'
;MTHKRRKIIIVVVGIWVFSVLIITLVYPYSFVSVHKSYTFTPDPVVVEQYVNDLEEFKSSYKKDLDELTRPSNDDVTMDRTQFLLPLFAQDWLVSKQPVKMSVDDLETILFEVKNARNSLLELMAKKDYTQEQRQYLVDSIDHLLSLEEEIDRIKNGGFVSRKTLNVQFVNLHGSFLSNFMIFKIFYDTVQIG
;
A
#
# COMPACT_ATOMS: atom_id res chain seq x y z
N MET A 1 -0.78 40.31 37.18
CA MET A 1 -1.87 39.57 36.49
C MET A 1 -2.99 39.31 37.49
N THR A 2 -4.24 39.70 37.23
CA THR A 2 -5.33 39.57 38.23
C THR A 2 -5.80 38.12 38.37
N HIS A 3 -6.21 37.70 39.56
CA HIS A 3 -6.68 36.33 39.85
C HIS A 3 -7.82 35.87 38.91
N LYS A 4 -8.71 36.80 38.51
CA LYS A 4 -9.75 36.56 37.49
C LYS A 4 -9.16 36.23 36.12
N ARG A 5 -8.13 36.97 35.66
CA ARG A 5 -7.44 36.69 34.39
C ARG A 5 -6.75 35.33 34.41
N ARG A 6 -6.10 34.95 35.53
CA ARG A 6 -5.46 33.63 35.68
C ARG A 6 -6.48 32.49 35.58
N LYS A 7 -7.65 32.62 36.22
CA LYS A 7 -8.73 31.62 36.13
C LYS A 7 -9.28 31.47 34.71
N ILE A 8 -9.50 32.58 33.99
CA ILE A 8 -9.99 32.54 32.60
C ILE A 8 -8.99 31.82 31.70
N ILE A 9 -7.70 32.11 31.83
CA ILE A 9 -6.65 31.46 31.02
C ILE A 9 -6.62 29.95 31.28
N ILE A 10 -6.70 29.51 32.54
CA ILE A 10 -6.74 28.08 32.87
C ILE A 10 -7.95 27.39 32.23
N VAL A 11 -9.12 28.01 32.28
CA VAL A 11 -10.33 27.45 31.65
C VAL A 11 -10.19 27.37 30.13
N VAL A 12 -9.69 28.42 29.48
CA VAL A 12 -9.49 28.44 28.02
C VAL A 12 -8.47 27.37 27.59
N VAL A 13 -7.34 27.25 28.31
CA VAL A 13 -6.35 26.19 28.06
C VAL A 13 -6.96 24.81 28.28
N GLY A 14 -7.74 24.63 29.34
CA GLY A 14 -8.42 23.35 29.62
C GLY A 14 -9.38 22.94 28.51
N ILE A 15 -10.20 23.88 28.01
CA ILE A 15 -11.11 23.64 26.88
C ILE A 15 -10.30 23.28 25.64
N TRP A 16 -9.22 24.00 25.35
CA TRP A 16 -8.39 23.74 24.17
C TRP A 16 -7.76 22.35 24.21
N VAL A 17 -7.18 21.94 25.35
CA VAL A 17 -6.62 20.60 25.55
C VAL A 17 -7.71 19.53 25.39
N PHE A 18 -8.89 19.75 25.95
CA PHE A 18 -10.03 18.83 25.82
C PHE A 18 -10.48 18.68 24.36
N SER A 19 -10.54 19.77 23.60
CA SER A 19 -10.85 19.73 22.17
C SER A 19 -9.82 18.93 21.37
N VAL A 20 -8.52 19.09 21.65
CA VAL A 20 -7.45 18.32 20.99
C VAL A 20 -7.58 16.81 21.27
N LEU A 21 -7.94 16.43 22.50
CA LEU A 21 -8.17 15.02 22.85
C LEU A 21 -9.37 14.42 22.09
N ILE A 22 -10.47 15.17 21.98
CA ILE A 22 -11.63 14.73 21.19
C ILE A 22 -11.25 14.57 19.71
N ILE A 23 -10.53 15.54 19.14
CA ILE A 23 -10.12 15.47 17.73
C ILE A 23 -9.19 14.28 17.50
N THR A 24 -8.24 14.02 18.41
CA THR A 24 -7.35 12.86 18.33
C THR A 24 -8.13 11.54 18.35
N LEU A 25 -9.24 11.47 19.08
CA LEU A 25 -10.07 10.27 19.14
C LEU A 25 -10.92 10.07 17.87
N VAL A 26 -11.47 11.15 17.31
CA VAL A 26 -12.43 11.08 16.18
C VAL A 26 -11.75 11.14 14.81
N TYR A 27 -10.68 11.92 14.68
CA TYR A 27 -9.99 12.26 13.43
C TYR A 27 -8.49 11.95 13.54
N PRO A 28 -8.09 10.66 13.45
CA PRO A 28 -6.74 10.23 13.81
C PRO A 28 -5.66 10.89 12.94
N TYR A 29 -5.90 11.16 11.66
CA TYR A 29 -4.95 11.84 10.76
C TYR A 29 -5.09 13.36 10.70
N SER A 30 -5.92 13.97 11.55
CA SER A 30 -6.02 15.43 11.61
C SER A 30 -4.66 16.06 11.95
N PHE A 31 -4.38 17.25 11.41
CA PHE A 31 -3.15 17.98 11.69
C PHE A 31 -2.99 18.36 13.17
N VAL A 32 -4.09 18.44 13.93
CA VAL A 32 -4.06 18.69 15.38
C VAL A 32 -4.09 17.41 16.23
N SER A 33 -4.17 16.23 15.61
CA SER A 33 -4.12 14.95 16.32
C SER A 33 -2.73 14.73 16.91
N VAL A 34 -2.68 14.29 18.18
CA VAL A 34 -1.41 14.00 18.86
C VAL A 34 -0.73 12.75 18.28
N HIS A 35 -1.53 11.75 17.87
CA HIS A 35 -1.04 10.49 17.31
C HIS A 35 -1.69 10.27 15.95
N LYS A 36 -0.95 10.56 14.89
CA LYS A 36 -1.41 10.39 13.49
C LYS A 36 -1.34 8.93 13.06
N SER A 37 -2.21 8.11 13.63
CA SER A 37 -2.27 6.68 13.36
C SER A 37 -3.69 6.12 13.40
N TYR A 38 -3.98 5.21 12.48
CA TYR A 38 -5.21 4.43 12.41
C TYR A 38 -4.90 2.94 12.59
N THR A 39 -5.76 2.19 13.27
CA THR A 39 -5.62 0.73 13.37
C THR A 39 -6.52 0.10 12.33
N PHE A 40 -5.92 -0.49 11.31
CA PHE A 40 -6.62 -1.25 10.29
C PHE A 40 -6.78 -2.70 10.74
N THR A 41 -7.98 -3.25 10.61
CA THR A 41 -8.26 -4.65 10.88
C THR A 41 -8.67 -5.32 9.58
N PRO A 42 -7.78 -6.11 8.96
CA PRO A 42 -8.08 -6.81 7.72
C PRO A 42 -9.04 -7.97 7.94
N ASP A 43 -9.73 -8.38 6.87
CA ASP A 43 -10.54 -9.61 6.87
C ASP A 43 -9.60 -10.84 6.83
N PRO A 44 -9.61 -11.71 7.85
CA PRO A 44 -8.69 -12.85 7.92
C PRO A 44 -8.83 -13.84 6.76
N VAL A 45 -10.03 -13.99 6.18
CA VAL A 45 -10.29 -14.90 5.07
C VAL A 45 -9.67 -14.36 3.79
N VAL A 46 -9.84 -13.05 3.55
CA VAL A 46 -9.25 -12.37 2.40
C VAL A 46 -7.72 -12.41 2.49
N VAL A 47 -7.16 -12.16 3.67
CA VAL A 47 -5.70 -12.24 3.90
C VAL A 47 -5.19 -13.66 3.70
N GLU A 48 -5.91 -14.68 4.17
CA GLU A 48 -5.49 -16.07 3.98
C GLU A 48 -5.43 -16.47 2.52
N GLN A 49 -6.45 -16.13 1.75
CA GLN A 49 -6.46 -16.36 0.31
C GLN A 49 -5.29 -15.64 -0.37
N TYR A 50 -5.09 -14.36 -0.06
CA TYR A 50 -4.00 -13.57 -0.62
C TYR A 50 -2.62 -14.16 -0.31
N VAL A 51 -2.38 -14.55 0.94
CA VAL A 51 -1.10 -15.16 1.36
C VAL A 51 -0.86 -16.47 0.59
N ASN A 52 -1.90 -17.28 0.38
CA ASN A 52 -1.77 -18.50 -0.42
C ASN A 52 -1.40 -18.19 -1.87
N ASP A 53 -2.08 -17.22 -2.51
CA ASP A 53 -1.79 -16.79 -3.88
C ASP A 53 -0.38 -16.22 -4.03
N LEU A 54 0.09 -15.48 -3.01
CA LEU A 54 1.44 -14.90 -2.95
C LEU A 54 2.53 -15.95 -2.78
N GLU A 55 2.32 -16.93 -1.88
CA GLU A 55 3.29 -18.01 -1.67
C GLU A 55 3.35 -18.96 -2.88
N GLU A 56 2.21 -19.23 -3.52
CA GLU A 56 2.18 -19.96 -4.80
C GLU A 56 3.02 -19.23 -5.86
N PHE A 57 2.81 -17.91 -6.01
CA PHE A 57 3.58 -17.11 -6.96
C PHE A 57 5.08 -17.10 -6.64
N LYS A 58 5.47 -16.89 -5.39
CA LYS A 58 6.88 -16.94 -4.96
C LYS A 58 7.52 -18.31 -5.24
N SER A 59 6.76 -19.39 -5.04
CA SER A 59 7.22 -20.75 -5.32
C SER A 59 7.44 -20.96 -6.82
N SER A 60 6.50 -20.52 -7.66
CA SER A 60 6.63 -20.58 -9.13
C SER A 60 7.82 -19.74 -9.60
N TYR A 61 7.91 -18.49 -9.16
CA TYR A 61 9.01 -17.59 -9.47
C TYR A 61 10.37 -18.18 -9.09
N LYS A 62 10.49 -18.80 -7.92
CA LYS A 62 11.72 -19.45 -7.47
C LYS A 62 12.09 -20.65 -8.35
N LYS A 63 11.10 -21.45 -8.75
CA LYS A 63 11.31 -22.57 -9.67
C LYS A 63 11.84 -22.07 -11.02
N ASP A 64 11.26 -21.02 -11.57
CA ASP A 64 11.72 -20.40 -12.81
C ASP A 64 13.18 -19.92 -12.67
N LEU A 65 13.53 -19.32 -11.52
CA LEU A 65 14.89 -18.89 -11.20
C LEU A 65 15.88 -20.06 -11.14
N ASP A 66 15.48 -21.19 -10.55
CA ASP A 66 16.32 -22.39 -10.39
C ASP A 66 16.48 -23.18 -11.72
N GLU A 67 15.49 -23.12 -12.62
CA GLU A 67 15.51 -23.80 -13.92
C GLU A 67 16.38 -23.10 -14.97
N LEU A 68 16.80 -21.86 -14.72
CA LEU A 68 17.75 -21.13 -15.56
C LEU A 68 19.15 -21.74 -15.51
N THR A 69 19.35 -22.75 -16.35
CA THR A 69 20.61 -23.50 -16.51
C THR A 69 21.73 -22.68 -17.16
N ARG A 70 21.41 -21.47 -17.64
CA ARG A 70 22.38 -20.43 -18.03
C ARG A 70 21.81 -19.09 -17.57
N PRO A 71 22.65 -18.18 -17.03
CA PRO A 71 22.27 -16.79 -16.88
C PRO A 71 22.18 -16.21 -18.29
N SER A 72 21.05 -16.37 -18.98
CA SER A 72 20.74 -15.46 -20.06
C SER A 72 20.49 -14.12 -19.38
N ASN A 73 21.31 -13.13 -19.69
CA ASN A 73 21.11 -11.73 -19.30
C ASN A 73 19.80 -11.13 -19.88
N ASP A 74 18.89 -11.97 -20.37
CA ASP A 74 17.79 -11.61 -21.27
C ASP A 74 16.42 -11.73 -20.61
N ASP A 75 16.26 -12.46 -19.48
CA ASP A 75 14.99 -12.39 -18.74
C ASP A 75 14.94 -11.20 -17.78
N VAL A 76 14.89 -10.03 -18.39
CA VAL A 76 14.71 -8.74 -17.72
C VAL A 76 13.42 -8.74 -16.89
N THR A 77 12.41 -9.55 -17.25
CA THR A 77 11.14 -9.61 -16.52
C THR A 77 11.35 -10.25 -15.15
N MET A 78 11.99 -11.41 -15.13
CA MET A 78 12.31 -12.11 -13.89
C MET A 78 13.26 -11.27 -12.99
N ASP A 79 14.29 -10.63 -13.56
CA ASP A 79 15.17 -9.70 -12.81
C ASP A 79 14.40 -8.55 -12.17
N ARG A 80 13.33 -8.04 -12.81
CA ARG A 80 12.54 -6.95 -12.25
C ARG A 80 11.51 -7.43 -11.23
N THR A 81 10.99 -8.65 -11.36
CA THR A 81 10.03 -9.23 -10.42
C THR A 81 10.56 -9.29 -8.99
N GLN A 82 11.85 -9.62 -8.77
CA GLN A 82 12.43 -9.61 -7.40
C GLN A 82 12.31 -8.26 -6.69
N PHE A 83 12.33 -7.13 -7.42
CA PHE A 83 12.19 -5.80 -6.83
C PHE A 83 10.72 -5.42 -6.57
N LEU A 84 9.78 -6.14 -7.16
CA LEU A 84 8.34 -5.94 -6.99
C LEU A 84 7.75 -6.79 -5.86
N LEU A 85 8.32 -7.97 -5.60
CA LEU A 85 7.86 -8.87 -4.54
C LEU A 85 7.70 -8.21 -3.16
N PRO A 86 8.62 -7.34 -2.69
CA PRO A 86 8.46 -6.67 -1.40
C PRO A 86 7.18 -5.84 -1.29
N LEU A 87 6.72 -5.20 -2.38
CA LEU A 87 5.48 -4.41 -2.40
C LEU A 87 4.26 -5.25 -2.01
N PHE A 88 4.23 -6.49 -2.47
CA PHE A 88 3.12 -7.43 -2.22
C PHE A 88 3.28 -8.20 -0.90
N ALA A 89 4.48 -8.22 -0.33
CA ALA A 89 4.77 -8.92 0.91
C ALA A 89 4.72 -8.02 2.16
N GLN A 90 4.18 -6.80 2.06
CA GLN A 90 4.12 -5.87 3.17
C GLN A 90 3.27 -6.40 4.34
N ASP A 91 3.72 -6.17 5.57
CA ASP A 91 3.11 -6.72 6.80
C ASP A 91 1.60 -6.43 6.91
N TRP A 92 1.16 -5.23 6.51
CA TRP A 92 -0.25 -4.86 6.60
C TRP A 92 -1.15 -5.56 5.57
N LEU A 93 -0.57 -6.11 4.48
CA LEU A 93 -1.29 -6.91 3.49
C LEU A 93 -1.46 -8.36 3.95
N VAL A 94 -0.44 -8.91 4.61
CA VAL A 94 -0.35 -10.34 4.97
C VAL A 94 -0.72 -10.63 6.44
N SER A 95 -0.84 -9.61 7.28
CA SER A 95 -1.23 -9.78 8.68
C SER A 95 -2.72 -10.10 8.82
N LYS A 96 -3.06 -11.17 9.54
CA LYS A 96 -4.44 -11.44 10.00
C LYS A 96 -4.81 -10.64 11.26
N GLN A 97 -3.84 -9.95 11.86
CA GLN A 97 -4.01 -9.17 13.08
C GLN A 97 -4.16 -7.67 12.75
N PRO A 98 -4.81 -6.89 13.63
CA PRO A 98 -4.89 -5.45 13.45
C PRO A 98 -3.50 -4.81 13.35
N VAL A 99 -3.30 -3.98 12.33
CA VAL A 99 -2.04 -3.29 12.07
C VAL A 99 -2.24 -1.79 12.30
N LYS A 100 -1.29 -1.18 13.01
CA LYS A 100 -1.27 0.27 13.21
C LYS A 100 -0.61 0.91 11.99
N MET A 101 -1.36 1.73 11.28
CA MET A 101 -0.93 2.49 10.12
C MET A 101 -0.75 3.95 10.52
N SER A 102 0.46 4.46 10.43
CA SER A 102 0.78 5.88 10.58
C SER A 102 0.82 6.59 9.22
N VAL A 103 0.91 7.92 9.26
CA VAL A 103 1.16 8.71 8.04
C VAL A 103 2.51 8.35 7.42
N ASP A 104 3.54 8.11 8.24
CA ASP A 104 4.89 7.74 7.76
C ASP A 104 4.88 6.35 7.10
N ASP A 105 4.06 5.42 7.61
CA ASP A 105 3.85 4.12 6.96
C ASP A 105 3.23 4.32 5.57
N LEU A 106 2.20 5.17 5.45
CA LEU A 106 1.59 5.48 4.16
C LEU A 106 2.57 6.18 3.19
N GLU A 107 3.49 7.01 3.69
CA GLU A 107 4.54 7.60 2.86
C GLU A 107 5.53 6.56 2.35
N THR A 108 5.89 5.60 3.21
CA THR A 108 6.75 4.47 2.83
C THR A 108 6.09 3.61 1.78
N ILE A 109 4.81 3.26 1.97
CA ILE A 109 4.02 2.49 1.01
C ILE A 109 3.91 3.24 -0.32
N LEU A 110 3.63 4.54 -0.29
CA LEU A 110 3.55 5.38 -1.51
C LEU A 110 4.88 5.39 -2.28
N PHE A 111 6.00 5.43 -1.57
CA PHE A 111 7.33 5.36 -2.17
C PHE A 111 7.56 4.01 -2.85
N GLU A 112 7.19 2.89 -2.19
CA GLU A 112 7.29 1.56 -2.77
C GLU A 112 6.40 1.38 -4.01
N VAL A 113 5.14 1.85 -3.98
CA VAL A 113 4.24 1.82 -5.14
C VAL A 113 4.84 2.59 -6.33
N LYS A 114 5.40 3.77 -6.09
CA LYS A 114 6.06 4.57 -7.14
C LYS A 114 7.27 3.87 -7.73
N ASN A 115 8.08 3.22 -6.91
CA ASN A 115 9.24 2.47 -7.36
C ASN A 115 8.84 1.24 -8.17
N ALA A 116 7.79 0.54 -7.75
CA ALA A 116 7.22 -0.57 -8.51
C ALA A 116 6.73 -0.10 -9.88
N ARG A 117 5.99 1.01 -9.93
CA ARG A 117 5.51 1.60 -11.19
C ARG A 117 6.67 1.94 -12.12
N ASN A 118 7.72 2.57 -11.59
CA ASN A 118 8.91 2.90 -12.38
C ASN A 118 9.61 1.63 -12.90
N SER A 119 9.66 0.57 -12.10
CA SER A 119 10.24 -0.72 -12.50
C SER A 119 9.44 -1.37 -13.65
N LEU A 120 8.11 -1.31 -13.61
CA LEU A 120 7.24 -1.79 -14.70
C LEU A 120 7.36 -0.94 -15.97
N LEU A 121 7.50 0.38 -15.84
CA LEU A 121 7.76 1.28 -16.98
C LEU A 121 9.11 0.96 -17.64
N GLU A 122 10.15 0.67 -16.86
CA GLU A 122 11.44 0.22 -17.40
C GLU A 122 11.32 -1.09 -18.17
N LEU A 123 10.51 -2.04 -17.69
CA LEU A 123 10.25 -3.29 -18.40
C LEU A 123 9.66 -3.03 -19.78
N MET A 124 8.65 -2.16 -19.84
CA MET A 124 7.99 -1.79 -21.09
C MET A 124 8.96 -1.18 -22.12
N ALA A 125 9.99 -0.47 -21.65
CA ALA A 125 11.01 0.12 -22.52
C ALA A 125 12.12 -0.86 -22.94
N LYS A 126 12.34 -1.94 -22.19
CA LYS A 126 13.48 -2.86 -22.37
C LYS A 126 13.14 -4.14 -23.14
N LYS A 127 11.88 -4.59 -23.12
CA LYS A 127 11.44 -5.83 -23.75
C LYS A 127 10.24 -5.59 -24.66
N ASP A 128 10.31 -6.14 -25.87
CA ASP A 128 9.19 -6.15 -26.82
C ASP A 128 8.18 -7.24 -26.44
N TYR A 129 7.26 -6.87 -25.54
CA TYR A 129 6.13 -7.71 -25.18
C TYR A 129 5.12 -7.84 -26.32
N THR A 130 4.47 -9.01 -26.42
CA THR A 130 3.30 -9.20 -27.28
C THR A 130 2.18 -8.23 -26.89
N GLN A 131 1.18 -8.05 -27.76
CA GLN A 131 0.05 -7.16 -27.48
C GLN A 131 -0.67 -7.55 -26.16
N GLU A 132 -0.84 -8.86 -25.92
CA GLU A 132 -1.47 -9.38 -24.72
C GLU A 132 -0.62 -9.14 -23.47
N GLN A 133 0.67 -9.50 -23.50
CA GLN A 133 1.59 -9.25 -22.39
C GLN A 133 1.68 -7.75 -22.06
N ARG A 134 1.71 -6.90 -23.08
CA ARG A 134 1.75 -5.45 -22.93
C ARG A 134 0.48 -4.92 -22.28
N GLN A 135 -0.69 -5.47 -22.61
CA GLN A 135 -1.96 -5.05 -21.99
C GLN A 135 -1.93 -5.28 -20.48
N TYR A 136 -1.56 -6.49 -20.02
CA TYR A 136 -1.47 -6.76 -18.59
C TYR A 136 -0.41 -5.91 -17.88
N LEU A 137 0.71 -5.60 -18.53
CA LEU A 137 1.71 -4.70 -17.99
C LEU A 137 1.17 -3.27 -17.82
N VAL A 138 0.46 -2.75 -18.82
CA VAL A 138 -0.20 -1.44 -18.77
C VAL A 138 -1.25 -1.40 -17.67
N ASP A 139 -2.11 -2.43 -17.59
CA ASP A 139 -3.15 -2.53 -16.56
C ASP A 139 -2.54 -2.53 -15.15
N SER A 140 -1.42 -3.23 -14.95
CA SER A 140 -0.69 -3.22 -13.68
C SER A 140 -0.14 -1.83 -13.34
N ILE A 141 0.40 -1.09 -14.32
CA ILE A 141 0.90 0.28 -14.14
C ILE A 141 -0.24 1.24 -13.79
N ASP A 142 -1.38 1.15 -14.47
CA ASP A 142 -2.56 1.99 -14.21
C ASP A 142 -3.15 1.73 -12.82
N HIS A 143 -3.12 0.49 -12.37
CA HIS A 143 -3.50 0.15 -11.00
C HIS A 143 -2.53 0.70 -9.96
N LEU A 144 -1.21 0.70 -10.22
CA LEU A 144 -0.24 1.35 -9.34
C LEU A 144 -0.47 2.86 -9.27
N LEU A 145 -0.81 3.52 -10.38
CA LEU A 145 -1.19 4.94 -10.38
C LEU A 145 -2.43 5.19 -9.51
N SER A 146 -3.44 4.33 -9.63
CA SER A 146 -4.65 4.43 -8.81
C SER A 146 -4.35 4.23 -7.31
N LEU A 147 -3.44 3.31 -6.97
CA LEU A 147 -2.95 3.11 -5.61
C LEU A 147 -2.25 4.37 -5.07
N GLU A 148 -1.41 5.03 -5.88
CA GLU A 148 -0.77 6.29 -5.48
C GLU A 148 -1.80 7.36 -5.11
N GLU A 149 -2.87 7.50 -5.90
CA GLU A 149 -3.96 8.44 -5.60
C GLU A 149 -4.73 8.06 -4.33
N GLU A 150 -5.03 6.77 -4.14
CA GLU A 150 -5.71 6.28 -2.94
C GLU A 150 -4.91 6.57 -1.68
N ILE A 151 -3.62 6.26 -1.69
CA ILE A 151 -2.72 6.50 -0.56
C ILE A 151 -2.60 8.01 -0.29
N ASP A 152 -2.44 8.83 -1.32
CA ASP A 152 -2.33 10.28 -1.14
C ASP A 152 -3.63 10.89 -0.59
N ARG A 153 -4.80 10.41 -1.05
CA ARG A 153 -6.11 10.80 -0.49
C ARG A 153 -6.25 10.43 0.99
N ILE A 154 -5.81 9.23 1.39
CA ILE A 154 -5.86 8.79 2.79
C ILE A 154 -4.95 9.68 3.66
N LYS A 155 -3.73 9.91 3.19
CA LYS A 155 -2.71 10.71 3.87
C LYS A 155 -3.14 12.17 4.04
N ASN A 156 -3.69 12.78 2.99
CA ASN A 156 -3.99 14.21 2.93
C ASN A 156 -5.44 14.55 3.27
N GLY A 157 -6.28 13.57 3.62
CA GLY A 157 -7.72 13.77 3.83
C GLY A 157 -8.11 14.69 5.00
N GLY A 158 -7.16 15.14 5.82
CA GLY A 158 -7.40 16.09 6.92
C GLY A 158 -8.27 15.52 8.04
N PHE A 159 -9.48 16.05 8.23
CA PHE A 159 -10.42 15.61 9.27
C PHE A 159 -11.24 14.39 8.84
N VAL A 160 -10.56 13.32 8.44
CA VAL A 160 -11.21 12.06 8.07
C VAL A 160 -11.59 11.27 9.33
N SER A 161 -12.86 10.83 9.40
CA SER A 161 -13.34 10.01 10.51
C SER A 161 -12.78 8.60 10.45
N ARG A 162 -12.74 7.90 11.60
CA ARG A 162 -12.37 6.47 11.66
C ARG A 162 -13.20 5.59 10.73
N LYS A 163 -14.51 5.84 10.61
CA LYS A 163 -15.39 5.08 9.72
C LYS A 163 -14.98 5.24 8.26
N THR A 164 -14.66 6.47 7.86
CA THR A 164 -14.19 6.77 6.50
C THR A 164 -12.83 6.14 6.25
N LEU A 165 -11.90 6.23 7.20
CA LEU A 165 -10.60 5.56 7.11
C LEU A 165 -10.75 4.04 6.98
N ASN A 166 -11.68 3.42 7.72
CA ASN A 166 -11.95 1.99 7.57
C ASN A 166 -12.30 1.62 6.13
N VAL A 167 -13.22 2.35 5.51
CA VAL A 167 -13.61 2.12 4.11
C VAL A 167 -12.43 2.34 3.19
N GLN A 168 -11.67 3.42 3.37
CA GLN A 168 -10.52 3.72 2.52
C GLN A 168 -9.41 2.66 2.63
N PHE A 169 -9.11 2.16 3.84
CA PHE A 169 -8.12 1.09 4.03
C PHE A 169 -8.59 -0.26 3.50
N VAL A 170 -9.89 -0.60 3.63
CA VAL A 170 -10.45 -1.80 3.01
C VAL A 170 -10.37 -1.74 1.48
N ASN A 171 -10.70 -0.59 0.90
CA ASN A 171 -10.57 -0.38 -0.54
C ASN A 171 -9.10 -0.47 -0.97
N LEU A 172 -8.20 0.21 -0.25
CA LEU A 172 -6.77 0.18 -0.52
C LEU A 172 -6.22 -1.26 -0.47
N HIS A 173 -6.59 -2.04 0.54
CA HIS A 173 -6.22 -3.46 0.65
C HIS A 173 -6.69 -4.24 -0.58
N GLY A 174 -7.96 -4.08 -0.97
CA GLY A 174 -8.50 -4.70 -2.19
C GLY A 174 -7.78 -4.27 -3.46
N SER A 175 -7.42 -3.00 -3.59
CA SER A 175 -6.68 -2.46 -4.74
C SER A 175 -5.27 -3.07 -4.86
N PHE A 176 -4.56 -3.27 -3.73
CA PHE A 176 -3.27 -3.97 -3.70
C PHE A 176 -3.40 -5.43 -4.15
N LEU A 177 -4.39 -6.14 -3.61
CA LEU A 177 -4.69 -7.53 -3.98
C LEU A 177 -5.00 -7.65 -5.48
N SER A 178 -5.82 -6.76 -6.02
CA SER A 178 -6.15 -6.72 -7.44
C SER A 178 -4.93 -6.43 -8.31
N ASN A 179 -4.08 -5.47 -7.91
CA ASN A 179 -2.85 -5.17 -8.63
C ASN A 179 -1.88 -6.36 -8.67
N PHE A 180 -1.73 -7.07 -7.54
CA PHE A 180 -0.94 -8.30 -7.48
C PHE A 180 -1.44 -9.35 -8.47
N MET A 181 -2.76 -9.58 -8.53
CA MET A 181 -3.33 -10.58 -9.44
C MET A 181 -3.07 -10.24 -10.92
N ILE A 182 -3.18 -8.96 -11.30
CA ILE A 182 -2.87 -8.52 -12.67
C ILE A 182 -1.39 -8.70 -12.97
N PHE A 183 -0.52 -8.35 -12.02
CA PHE A 183 0.91 -8.56 -12.16
C PHE A 183 1.29 -10.05 -12.29
N LYS A 184 0.66 -10.92 -11.50
CA LYS A 184 0.82 -12.39 -11.59
C LYS A 184 0.44 -12.87 -12.99
N ILE A 185 -0.71 -12.46 -13.53
CA ILE A 185 -1.13 -12.82 -14.89
C ILE A 185 -0.13 -12.33 -15.94
N PHE A 186 0.35 -11.09 -15.83
CA PHE A 186 1.41 -10.57 -16.69
C PHE A 186 2.64 -11.47 -16.65
N TYR A 187 3.14 -11.79 -15.46
CA TYR A 187 4.33 -12.62 -15.29
C TYR A 187 4.14 -14.01 -15.91
N ASP A 188 3.04 -14.70 -15.59
CA ASP A 188 2.74 -16.04 -16.10
C ASP A 188 2.64 -16.05 -17.63
N THR A 189 2.02 -15.02 -18.22
CA THR A 189 1.90 -14.87 -19.69
C THR A 189 3.26 -14.63 -20.36
N VAL A 190 4.21 -14.04 -19.64
CA VAL A 190 5.58 -13.86 -20.13
C VAL A 190 6.42 -15.14 -20.03
N GLN A 191 6.15 -16.01 -19.06
CA GLN A 191 6.89 -17.27 -18.90
C GLN A 191 6.37 -18.40 -19.79
N ILE A 192 5.08 -18.37 -20.17
CA ILE A 192 4.47 -19.39 -21.05
C ILE A 192 4.75 -19.09 -22.53
N GLY A 193 4.91 -17.82 -22.92
CA GLY A 193 5.04 -17.36 -24.31
C GLY A 193 6.46 -17.03 -24.72
#